data_AF-A0A523ZHL9-F1
#
_entry.id   AF-A0A523ZHL9-F1
#
_cell.length_a   1.000
_cell.length_b   1.000
_cell.length_c   1.000
_cell.angle_alpha   90.00
_cell.angle_beta   90.00
_cell.angle_gamma   90.00
#
_symmetry.space_group_name_H-M   'P 1'
#
loop_
_entity.id
_entity.type
_entity.pdbx_description
1 polymer ?
#
loop_
_entity_poly.entity_id
_entity_poly.type
_entity_poly.pdbx_seq_one_letter_code
_entity_poly.pdbx_strand_id
1 'polypeptide(L)'
;MIKSIHIRQVFARKFTRRGFLLSLLVALLLLLAIFTTLGSFSVEGSSMEPTAYDGQSVIKIKAAYWFGDPQRGDVITFKHPIEHHGLIKRVIALPGEWVEVTSDYVYIN
;
A
#
# COMPACT_ATOMS: atom_id res chain seq x y z
N MET A 1 -51.53 7.32 13.38
CA MET A 1 -51.17 5.91 13.62
C MET A 1 -51.21 5.21 12.25
N ILE A 2 -50.23 4.37 11.89
CA ILE A 2 -50.13 3.58 10.63
C ILE A 2 -49.30 4.21 9.47
N LYS A 3 -47.96 4.24 9.60
CA LYS A 3 -47.00 4.26 8.46
C LYS A 3 -45.69 3.53 8.83
N SER A 4 -45.78 2.27 9.30
CA SER A 4 -44.58 1.52 9.76
C SER A 4 -44.42 0.13 9.14
N ILE A 5 -45.10 -0.17 8.02
CA ILE A 5 -45.16 -1.55 7.49
C ILE A 5 -44.29 -1.76 6.23
N HIS A 6 -43.85 -0.71 5.53
CA HIS A 6 -43.11 -0.87 4.27
C HIS A 6 -41.58 -1.05 4.40
N ILE A 7 -41.01 -1.04 5.61
CA ILE A 7 -39.55 -1.17 5.82
C ILE A 7 -39.07 -2.63 5.90
N ARG A 8 -39.99 -3.61 6.01
CA ARG A 8 -39.60 -5.02 6.25
C ARG A 8 -39.27 -5.85 5.01
N GLN A 9 -39.44 -5.31 3.80
CA GLN A 9 -39.31 -6.10 2.55
C GLN A 9 -37.92 -6.05 1.90
N VAL A 10 -37.03 -5.12 2.29
CA VAL A 10 -35.66 -5.05 1.71
C VAL A 10 -34.80 -6.23 2.17
N PHE A 11 -35.12 -6.86 3.31
CA PHE A 11 -34.31 -7.92 3.93
C PHE A 11 -34.72 -9.35 3.57
N ALA A 12 -35.75 -9.57 2.76
CA ALA A 12 -36.17 -10.92 2.36
C ALA A 12 -35.58 -11.33 1.00
N ARG A 13 -34.27 -11.09 0.80
CA ARG A 13 -33.58 -11.54 -0.42
C ARG A 13 -33.36 -13.05 -0.31
N LYS A 14 -34.19 -13.83 -1.00
CA LYS A 14 -34.09 -15.29 -1.13
C LYS A 14 -32.62 -15.71 -1.23
N PHE A 15 -32.14 -16.44 -0.21
CA PHE A 15 -30.81 -17.06 -0.18
C PHE A 15 -30.73 -18.11 -1.29
N THR A 16 -30.47 -17.65 -2.49
CA THR A 16 -30.30 -18.49 -3.67
C THR A 16 -28.84 -18.94 -3.66
N ARG A 17 -28.54 -20.23 -3.91
CA ARG A 17 -27.15 -20.74 -3.98
C ARG A 17 -26.25 -19.85 -4.85
N ARG A 18 -26.80 -19.31 -5.94
CA ARG A 18 -26.14 -18.31 -6.80
C ARG A 18 -25.76 -17.02 -6.08
N GLY A 19 -26.63 -16.46 -5.23
CA GLY A 19 -26.36 -15.26 -4.44
C GLY A 19 -25.25 -15.48 -3.41
N PHE A 20 -25.25 -16.64 -2.75
CA PHE A 20 -24.19 -17.02 -1.81
C PHE A 20 -22.83 -17.21 -2.49
N LEU A 21 -22.80 -17.91 -3.64
CA LEU A 21 -21.59 -18.09 -4.44
C LEU A 21 -21.05 -16.75 -4.95
N LEU A 22 -21.92 -15.84 -5.40
CA LEU A 22 -21.51 -14.50 -5.83
C LEU A 22 -20.93 -13.69 -4.67
N SER A 23 -21.54 -13.70 -3.48
CA SER A 23 -20.97 -13.02 -2.31
C SER A 23 -19.62 -13.60 -1.89
N LEU A 24 -19.47 -14.92 -1.97
CA LEU A 24 -18.21 -15.59 -1.65
C LEU A 24 -17.11 -15.20 -2.65
N LEU A 25 -17.44 -15.16 -3.94
CA LEU A 25 -16.51 -14.77 -4.99
C LEU A 25 -16.09 -13.30 -4.84
N VAL A 26 -17.03 -12.39 -4.57
CA VAL A 26 -16.70 -10.97 -4.34
C VAL A 26 -15.84 -10.81 -3.10
N ALA A 27 -16.16 -11.50 -1.99
CA ALA A 27 -15.35 -11.46 -0.78
C ALA A 27 -13.91 -11.96 -1.03
N LEU A 28 -13.76 -13.05 -1.79
CA LEU A 28 -12.45 -13.59 -2.17
C LEU A 28 -11.66 -12.60 -3.02
N LEU A 29 -12.31 -11.96 -4.01
CA LEU A 29 -11.66 -10.95 -4.85
C LEU A 29 -11.22 -9.73 -4.05
N LEU A 30 -12.06 -9.24 -3.13
CA LEU A 30 -11.71 -8.13 -2.25
C LEU A 30 -10.54 -8.49 -1.32
N LEU A 31 -10.55 -9.70 -0.76
CA LEU A 31 -9.46 -10.18 0.08
C LEU A 31 -8.15 -10.22 -0.73
N LEU A 32 -8.17 -10.83 -1.92
CA LEU A 32 -7.00 -10.89 -2.79
C LEU A 32 -6.49 -9.50 -3.16
N ALA A 33 -7.41 -8.56 -3.49
CA ALA A 33 -7.04 -7.18 -3.78
C ALA A 33 -6.34 -6.53 -2.58
N ILE A 34 -6.88 -6.65 -1.36
CA ILE A 34 -6.26 -6.06 -0.16
C ILE A 34 -4.87 -6.65 0.11
N PHE A 35 -4.72 -7.98 0.08
CA PHE A 35 -3.46 -8.66 0.37
C PHE A 35 -2.37 -8.40 -0.68
N THR A 36 -2.75 -8.14 -1.93
CA THR A 36 -1.80 -7.85 -3.01
C THR A 36 -1.42 -6.36 -3.06
N THR A 37 -2.34 -5.46 -2.73
CA THR A 37 -2.16 -4.01 -2.84
C THR A 37 -1.54 -3.38 -1.59
N LEU A 38 -1.88 -3.87 -0.39
CA LEU A 38 -1.35 -3.35 0.87
C LEU A 38 -0.36 -4.32 1.51
N GLY A 39 0.54 -3.76 2.32
CA GLY A 39 1.39 -4.52 3.23
C GLY A 39 1.81 -3.67 4.41
N SER A 40 2.22 -4.31 5.50
CA SER A 40 2.91 -3.61 6.60
C SER A 40 4.42 -3.77 6.43
N PHE A 41 5.18 -2.75 6.83
CA PHE A 41 6.63 -2.79 6.91
C PHE A 41 7.06 -2.20 8.25
N SER A 42 7.92 -2.91 8.98
CA SER A 42 8.54 -2.37 10.20
C SER A 42 9.81 -1.64 9.82
N VAL A 43 9.94 -0.40 10.28
CA VAL A 43 11.16 0.38 10.10
C VAL A 43 12.20 -0.16 11.06
N GLU A 44 13.36 -0.49 10.52
CA GLU A 44 14.53 -0.94 11.26
C GLU A 44 15.66 0.09 11.06
N GLY A 45 16.14 0.64 12.17
CA GLY A 45 17.19 1.66 12.22
C GLY A 45 16.69 3.11 12.10
N SER A 46 17.59 4.05 12.40
CA SER A 46 17.31 5.49 12.49
C SER A 46 17.52 6.28 11.19
N SER A 47 17.83 5.61 10.07
CA SER A 47 18.28 6.28 8.83
C SER A 47 17.24 7.14 8.13
N MET A 48 15.96 6.99 8.49
CA MET A 48 14.85 7.77 7.94
C MET A 48 14.34 8.81 8.93
N GLU A 49 14.97 9.01 10.09
CA GLU A 49 14.56 10.05 11.03
C GLU A 49 14.78 11.45 10.44
N PRO A 50 13.85 12.41 10.68
CA PRO A 50 12.63 12.30 11.51
C PRO A 50 11.38 11.82 10.73
N THR A 51 11.53 11.42 9.46
CA THR A 51 10.39 10.99 8.61
C THR A 51 9.79 9.67 9.10
N ALA A 52 10.63 8.73 9.53
CA ALA A 52 10.22 7.45 10.10
C ALA A 52 11.18 7.03 11.21
N TYR A 53 10.62 6.61 12.34
CA TYR A 53 11.37 6.25 13.54
C TYR A 53 11.63 4.75 13.61
N ASP A 54 12.70 4.36 14.28
CA ASP A 54 13.01 2.96 14.53
C ASP A 54 11.86 2.25 15.28
N GLY A 55 11.52 1.03 14.85
CA GLY A 55 10.40 0.25 15.38
C GLY A 55 9.00 0.73 14.93
N GLN A 56 8.90 1.80 14.14
CA GLN A 56 7.62 2.27 13.61
C GLN A 56 7.09 1.31 12.54
N SER A 57 5.83 0.89 12.66
CA SER A 57 5.14 0.17 11.59
C SER A 57 4.53 1.16 10.60
N VAL A 58 4.86 1.01 9.32
CA VAL A 58 4.34 1.83 8.22
C VAL A 58 3.55 0.99 7.24
N ILE A 59 2.49 1.57 6.67
CA ILE A 59 1.68 0.93 5.65
C ILE A 59 2.31 1.17 4.29
N LYS A 60 2.55 0.09 3.55
CA LYS A 60 3.09 0.07 2.20
C LYS A 60 1.96 -0.14 1.20
N ILE A 61 1.87 0.75 0.21
CA ILE A 61 0.93 0.64 -0.90
C ILE A 61 1.70 0.13 -2.12
N LYS A 62 1.65 -1.19 -2.37
CA LYS A 62 2.28 -1.81 -3.54
C LYS A 62 1.56 -1.43 -4.84
N ALA A 63 0.26 -1.18 -4.76
CA ALA A 63 -0.57 -0.81 -5.90
C ALA A 63 -0.15 0.51 -6.57
N ALA A 64 0.49 1.40 -5.82
CA ALA A 64 0.96 2.69 -6.34
C ALA A 64 1.93 2.52 -7.52
N TYR A 65 2.70 1.43 -7.53
CA TYR A 65 3.71 1.15 -8.54
C TYR A 65 3.35 -0.01 -9.48
N TRP A 66 2.06 -0.38 -9.59
CA TRP A 66 1.63 -1.40 -10.56
C TRP A 66 1.57 -0.87 -11.99
N PHE A 67 1.27 0.42 -12.15
CA PHE A 67 1.07 1.06 -13.45
C PHE A 67 1.90 2.33 -13.62
N GLY A 68 2.75 2.67 -12.65
CA GLY A 68 3.58 3.87 -12.66
C GLY A 68 4.92 3.62 -11.99
N ASP A 69 5.93 4.38 -12.41
CA ASP A 69 7.27 4.31 -11.84
C ASP A 69 7.38 5.18 -10.58
N PRO A 70 8.32 4.86 -9.66
CA PRO A 70 8.66 5.72 -8.55
C PRO A 70 9.03 7.12 -9.01
N GLN A 71 8.54 8.12 -8.29
CA GLN A 71 8.81 9.52 -8.55
C GLN A 71 9.80 10.08 -7.54
N ARG A 72 10.40 11.23 -7.89
CA ARG A 72 11.31 11.93 -6.99
C ARG A 72 10.57 12.32 -5.71
N GLY A 73 11.20 12.04 -4.58
CA GLY A 73 10.67 12.35 -3.26
C GLY A 73 9.85 11.21 -2.64
N ASP A 74 9.48 10.18 -3.41
CA ASP A 74 8.77 9.01 -2.90
C ASP A 74 9.58 8.29 -1.83
N VAL A 75 8.91 7.84 -0.77
CA VAL A 75 9.51 6.94 0.22
C VAL A 75 9.13 5.52 -0.15
N ILE A 76 10.13 4.75 -0.58
CA ILE A 76 9.94 3.40 -1.08
C ILE A 76 10.57 2.38 -0.14
N THR A 77 10.08 1.16 -0.23
CA THR A 77 10.73 0.02 0.38
C THR A 77 11.19 -0.96 -0.68
N PHE A 78 12.40 -1.50 -0.53
CA PHE A 78 12.95 -2.51 -1.44
C PHE A 78 13.73 -3.54 -0.65
N LYS A 79 14.04 -4.68 -1.27
CA LYS A 79 14.88 -5.71 -0.64
C LYS A 79 16.35 -5.31 -0.80
N HIS A 80 17.14 -5.42 0.27
CA HIS A 80 18.57 -5.21 0.15
C HIS A 80 19.14 -6.24 -0.86
N PRO A 81 20.04 -5.83 -1.78
CA PRO A 81 20.51 -6.72 -2.86
C PRO A 81 21.40 -7.87 -2.33
N ILE A 82 22.08 -7.65 -1.20
CA ILE A 82 23.00 -8.62 -0.58
C ILE A 82 22.36 -9.29 0.65
N GLU A 83 21.53 -8.55 1.38
CA GLU A 83 20.99 -8.99 2.66
C GLU A 83 19.50 -9.25 2.46
N HIS A 84 18.96 -10.32 3.03
CA HIS A 84 17.55 -10.67 2.79
C HIS A 84 16.55 -9.86 3.62
N HIS A 85 16.95 -8.68 4.13
CA HIS A 85 16.08 -7.75 4.85
C HIS A 85 15.51 -6.67 3.91
N GLY A 86 14.41 -6.05 4.33
CA GLY A 86 13.82 -4.93 3.60
C GLY A 86 14.39 -3.59 4.09
N LEU A 87 14.59 -2.65 3.18
CA LEU A 87 14.97 -1.28 3.49
C LEU A 87 13.84 -0.30 3.19
N ILE A 88 13.87 0.85 3.84
CA ILE A 88 13.06 2.03 3.54
C ILE A 88 13.98 3.21 3.25
N LYS A 89 13.81 3.84 2.08
CA LYS A 89 14.61 4.99 1.63
C LYS A 89 13.76 5.95 0.81
N ARG A 90 14.24 7.19 0.65
CA ARG A 90 13.63 8.20 -0.22
C ARG A 90 14.29 8.16 -1.61
N VAL A 91 13.48 8.23 -2.66
CA VAL A 91 13.93 8.38 -4.05
C VAL A 91 14.43 9.81 -4.22
N ILE A 92 15.75 9.96 -4.40
CA ILE A 92 16.36 11.27 -4.61
C ILE A 92 16.54 11.55 -6.10
N ALA A 93 16.84 10.55 -6.91
CA ALA A 93 17.04 10.69 -8.35
C ALA A 93 16.37 9.57 -9.14
N LEU A 94 16.11 9.86 -10.42
CA LEU A 94 15.42 9.00 -11.37
C LEU A 94 16.38 8.49 -12.47
N PRO A 95 16.00 7.44 -13.22
CA PRO A 95 16.82 6.93 -14.31
C PRO A 95 17.13 8.02 -15.35
N GLY A 96 18.41 8.14 -15.71
CA GLY A 96 18.90 9.14 -16.68
C GLY A 96 19.41 10.44 -16.06
N GLU A 97 19.26 10.63 -14.74
CA GLU A 97 19.76 11.81 -14.03
C GLU A 97 21.18 11.59 -13.51
N TRP A 98 21.97 12.66 -13.52
CA TRP A 98 23.26 12.70 -12.85
C TRP A 98 23.09 13.18 -11.42
N VAL A 99 23.73 12.48 -10.48
CA VAL A 99 23.69 12.82 -9.06
C VAL A 99 25.10 13.10 -8.57
N GLU A 100 25.29 14.26 -7.96
CA GLU A 100 26.50 14.60 -7.21
C GLU A 100 26.12 14.86 -5.75
N VAL A 101 26.84 14.24 -4.82
CA VAL A 101 26.68 14.45 -3.38
C VAL A 101 27.93 15.13 -2.87
N THR A 102 27.80 16.40 -2.50
CA THR A 102 28.93 17.22 -2.02
C THR A 102 28.58 17.81 -0.67
N SER A 103 29.31 17.36 0.36
CA SER A 103 29.01 17.63 1.77
C SER A 103 27.58 17.19 2.11
N ASP A 104 26.69 18.13 2.44
CA ASP A 104 25.29 17.87 2.82
C ASP A 104 24.30 18.20 1.69
N TYR A 105 24.79 18.50 0.49
CA TYR A 105 23.96 18.88 -0.66
C TYR A 105 23.94 17.77 -1.71
N VAL A 106 22.75 17.58 -2.30
CA VAL A 106 22.56 16.71 -3.46
C VAL A 106 22.23 17.57 -4.67
N TYR A 107 23.03 17.45 -5.71
CA TYR A 107 22.84 18.11 -7.00
C TYR A 107 22.35 17.08 -8.02
N ILE A 108 21.38 17.48 -8.84
CA ILE A 108 20.71 16.61 -9.80
C ILE A 108 20.58 17.34 -11.13
N ASN A 109 20.94 16.68 -12.24
CA ASN A 109 20.80 17.19 -13.61
C ASN A 109 20.16 16.12 -14.52
#